data_AF-A0A1Q8B136-F1
#
_entry.id   AF-A0A1Q8B136-F1
#
_cell.length_a   1.000
_cell.length_b   1.000
_cell.length_c   1.000
_cell.angle_alpha   90.00
_cell.angle_beta   90.00
_cell.angle_gamma   90.00
#
_symmetry.space_group_name_H-M   'P 1'
#
loop_
_entity.id
_entity.type
_entity.pdbx_description
1 polymer ?
#
loop_
_entity_poly.entity_id
_entity_poly.type
_entity_poly.pdbx_seq_one_letter_code
_entity_poly.pdbx_strand_id
1 'polypeptide(L)'
;MVKLRPVRWYDRIKTDPSPDDPELLSLTRELSMGANSRFWYRQIAWGRFRHGGVDGLISMPVMSREMLLGPVAILTADLMLPEYLKGKLSFEEWRILIGMHLLKLRGHESGAVNRIMGEIFLIIFGSWIPILVLSHVFLGRSIGQILEFSTLGLAGLSALFWARRKMRPLEFQFDRQVAVKFGTEQVRRVLEKVQGMQPELPKSMTDRISDYWNPSYAERIEKLKTS
;
A
#
# COMPACT_ATOMS: atom_id res chain seq x y z
N MET A 1 -1.21 16.52 -23.91
CA MET A 1 -1.45 15.88 -22.58
C MET A 1 -2.53 14.82 -22.73
N VAL A 2 -2.18 13.54 -22.69
CA VAL A 2 -3.17 12.45 -22.78
C VAL A 2 -3.79 12.24 -21.41
N LYS A 3 -5.03 12.70 -21.22
CA LYS A 3 -5.79 12.49 -19.98
C LYS A 3 -6.30 11.05 -19.99
N LEU A 4 -5.59 10.15 -19.32
CA LEU A 4 -6.04 8.77 -19.14
C LEU A 4 -7.33 8.78 -18.32
N ARG A 5 -8.33 7.98 -18.73
CA ARG A 5 -9.61 7.87 -18.03
C ARG A 5 -9.38 7.46 -16.56
N PRO A 6 -10.18 7.97 -15.62
CA PRO A 6 -10.01 7.72 -14.20
C PRO A 6 -10.36 6.27 -13.89
N VAL A 7 -9.36 5.38 -13.94
CA VAL A 7 -9.46 4.10 -13.24
C VAL A 7 -9.15 4.43 -11.79
N ARG A 8 -10.23 4.73 -11.07
CA ARG A 8 -10.47 4.76 -9.62
C ARG A 8 -9.20 4.79 -8.71
N TRP A 9 -9.21 5.71 -7.74
CA TRP A 9 -8.26 5.90 -6.62
C TRP A 9 -6.97 6.72 -6.87
N TYR A 10 -6.59 7.02 -8.12
CA TYR A 10 -5.39 7.82 -8.43
C TYR A 10 -5.60 8.71 -9.65
N ASP A 11 -5.35 10.02 -9.52
CA ASP A 11 -5.16 10.91 -10.68
C ASP A 11 -3.77 10.63 -11.27
N ARG A 12 -3.62 9.50 -11.99
CA ARG A 12 -2.36 9.13 -12.66
C ARG A 12 -2.14 10.01 -13.88
N ILE A 13 -1.62 11.21 -13.67
CA ILE A 13 -1.09 12.01 -14.77
C ILE A 13 0.29 11.43 -15.09
N LYS A 14 0.40 10.66 -16.17
CA LYS A 14 1.71 10.24 -16.69
C LYS A 14 2.48 11.49 -17.10
N THR A 15 3.66 11.67 -16.54
CA THR A 15 4.59 12.74 -16.91
C THR A 15 5.73 12.19 -17.77
N ASP A 16 6.55 13.09 -18.31
CA ASP A 16 7.60 12.73 -19.26
C ASP A 16 8.59 11.70 -18.67
N PRO A 17 9.19 10.83 -19.50
CA PRO A 17 10.16 9.82 -19.06
C PRO A 17 11.42 10.44 -18.43
N SER A 18 12.13 9.68 -17.59
CA SER A 18 13.43 10.07 -17.01
C SER A 18 14.58 9.45 -17.80
N PRO A 19 15.74 10.12 -17.94
CA PRO A 19 16.95 9.44 -18.41
C PRO A 19 17.33 8.22 -17.57
N ASP A 20 16.93 8.20 -16.29
CA ASP A 20 17.23 7.09 -15.35
C ASP A 20 16.34 5.85 -15.57
N ASP A 21 15.31 5.93 -16.43
CA ASP A 21 14.32 4.86 -16.59
C ASP A 21 14.93 3.48 -16.94
N PRO A 22 15.93 3.37 -17.84
CA PRO A 22 16.56 2.08 -18.13
C PRO A 22 17.30 1.47 -16.94
N GLU A 23 18.03 2.31 -16.18
CA GLU A 23 18.80 1.88 -15.01
C GLU A 23 17.86 1.43 -13.90
N LEU A 24 16.84 2.23 -13.60
CA LEU A 24 15.82 1.90 -12.61
C LEU A 24 15.05 0.64 -12.98
N LEU A 25 14.75 0.43 -14.27
CA LEU A 25 14.10 -0.80 -14.72
C LEU A 25 15.01 -2.02 -14.53
N SER A 26 16.31 -1.90 -14.84
CA SER A 26 17.29 -2.97 -14.59
C SER A 26 17.38 -3.33 -13.10
N LEU A 27 17.38 -2.31 -12.24
CA LEU A 27 17.41 -2.43 -10.79
C LEU A 27 16.16 -3.16 -10.25
N THR A 28 14.98 -2.88 -10.81
CA THR A 28 13.77 -3.63 -10.42
C THR A 28 13.89 -5.11 -10.75
N ARG A 29 14.51 -5.47 -11.88
CA ARG A 29 14.70 -6.88 -12.26
C ARG A 29 15.67 -7.57 -11.31
N GLU A 30 16.79 -6.92 -11.02
CA GLU A 30 17.79 -7.40 -10.06
C GLU A 30 17.13 -7.69 -8.69
N LEU A 31 16.41 -6.70 -8.15
CA LEU A 31 15.77 -6.82 -6.85
C LEU A 31 14.60 -7.81 -6.83
N SER A 32 13.82 -7.90 -7.91
CA SER A 32 12.72 -8.88 -8.04
C SER A 32 13.23 -10.32 -8.09
N MET A 33 14.36 -10.58 -8.75
CA MET A 33 15.00 -11.90 -8.74
C MET A 33 15.44 -12.28 -7.32
N GLY A 34 16.08 -11.35 -6.60
CA GLY A 34 16.47 -11.58 -5.19
C GLY A 34 15.30 -11.70 -4.22
N ALA A 35 14.13 -11.13 -4.56
CA ALA A 35 12.93 -11.17 -3.73
C ALA A 35 12.00 -12.38 -4.02
N ASN A 36 12.29 -13.19 -5.05
CA ASN A 36 11.41 -14.25 -5.57
C ASN A 36 10.01 -13.73 -5.95
N SER A 37 9.96 -12.58 -6.63
CA SER A 37 8.71 -11.97 -7.10
C SER A 37 8.09 -12.80 -8.23
N ARG A 38 6.75 -12.92 -8.24
CA ARG A 38 6.00 -13.59 -9.32
C ARG A 38 5.82 -12.74 -10.58
N PHE A 39 6.25 -11.49 -10.53
CA PHE A 39 6.08 -10.52 -11.59
C PHE A 39 7.30 -9.61 -11.73
N TRP A 40 7.46 -9.04 -12.93
CA TRP A 40 8.45 -8.00 -13.20
C TRP A 40 7.78 -6.74 -13.74
N TYR A 41 8.43 -5.61 -13.49
CA TYR A 41 8.01 -4.34 -14.07
C TYR A 41 8.40 -4.28 -15.54
N ARG A 42 7.45 -3.86 -16.40
CA ARG A 42 7.67 -3.72 -17.84
C ARG A 42 8.26 -2.35 -18.19
N GLN A 43 7.78 -1.32 -17.51
CA GLN A 43 8.17 0.06 -17.74
C GLN A 43 8.03 0.88 -16.46
N ILE A 44 8.74 2.00 -16.44
CA ILE A 44 8.59 3.02 -15.40
C ILE A 44 7.64 4.10 -15.92
N ALA A 45 6.68 4.46 -15.09
CA ALA A 45 5.80 5.58 -15.33
C ALA A 45 6.02 6.61 -14.23
N TRP A 46 6.25 7.86 -14.61
CA TRP A 46 6.28 8.97 -13.66
C TRP A 46 4.88 9.54 -13.52
N GLY A 47 4.52 9.99 -12.32
CA GLY A 47 3.32 10.79 -12.21
C GLY A 47 3.12 11.53 -10.91
N ARG A 48 2.08 12.38 -10.94
CA ARG A 48 1.64 13.17 -9.81
C ARG A 48 0.72 12.34 -8.94
N PHE A 49 1.19 11.97 -7.75
CA PHE A 49 0.32 11.39 -6.74
C PHE A 49 -0.44 12.53 -6.07
N ARG A 50 -1.66 12.78 -6.54
CA ARG A 50 -2.52 13.87 -6.04
C ARG A 50 -3.13 13.57 -4.66
N HIS A 51 -3.15 12.30 -4.28
CA HIS A 51 -3.68 11.79 -3.03
C HIS A 51 -2.76 10.66 -2.55
N GLY A 52 -2.66 10.50 -1.22
CA GLY A 52 -1.86 9.52 -0.48
C GLY A 52 -2.29 8.08 -0.74
N GLY A 53 -2.14 7.67 -2.00
CA GLY A 53 -2.49 6.36 -2.48
C GLY A 53 -1.36 5.39 -2.18
N VAL A 54 -1.61 4.66 -1.10
CA VAL A 54 -1.00 3.40 -0.68
C VAL A 54 0.52 3.49 -0.56
N ASP A 55 0.90 3.85 0.67
CA ASP A 55 2.17 3.50 1.29
C ASP A 55 3.39 4.36 0.91
N GLY A 56 3.09 5.59 0.46
CA GLY A 56 4.00 6.75 0.46
C GLY A 56 5.15 6.73 -0.54
N LEU A 57 5.72 5.57 -0.85
CA LEU A 57 7.01 5.47 -1.54
C LEU A 57 6.84 5.27 -3.05
N ILE A 58 6.01 4.29 -3.45
CA ILE A 58 5.87 3.80 -4.83
C ILE A 58 4.47 3.20 -4.96
N SER A 59 3.76 3.46 -6.07
CA SER A 59 2.39 2.95 -6.22
C SER A 59 2.35 1.42 -6.31
N MET A 60 1.28 0.79 -5.81
CA MET A 60 0.99 -0.63 -6.08
C MET A 60 1.07 -0.96 -7.59
N PRO A 61 1.57 -2.16 -7.94
CA PRO A 61 1.71 -2.60 -9.33
C PRO A 61 0.36 -2.57 -10.02
N VAL A 62 0.29 -1.92 -11.19
CA VAL A 62 -0.93 -1.94 -12.00
C VAL A 62 -0.80 -2.99 -13.07
N MET A 63 -1.64 -4.00 -12.93
CA MET A 63 -1.82 -5.06 -13.90
C MET A 63 -2.37 -4.47 -15.21
N SER A 64 -1.65 -4.70 -16.31
CA SER A 64 -2.09 -4.36 -17.66
C SER A 64 -3.38 -5.11 -18.04
N ARG A 65 -4.29 -4.49 -18.81
CA ARG A 65 -5.48 -5.17 -19.36
C ARG A 65 -5.15 -6.35 -20.27
N GLU A 66 -3.96 -6.39 -20.86
CA GLU A 66 -3.46 -7.54 -21.65
C GLU A 66 -3.45 -8.83 -20.81
N MET A 67 -3.41 -8.70 -19.48
CA MET A 67 -3.49 -9.78 -18.49
C MET A 67 -4.86 -10.47 -18.40
N LEU A 68 -5.97 -9.77 -18.70
CA LEU A 68 -7.32 -10.32 -18.52
C LEU A 68 -7.71 -11.31 -19.64
N LEU A 69 -6.95 -11.37 -20.73
CA LEU A 69 -7.34 -12.06 -21.96
C LEU A 69 -6.24 -13.00 -22.54
N GLY A 70 -5.09 -13.16 -21.88
CA GLY A 70 -3.95 -13.94 -22.39
C GLY A 70 -3.80 -15.35 -21.76
N PRO A 71 -3.54 -16.42 -22.54
CA PRO A 71 -3.44 -17.80 -22.04
C PRO A 71 -2.14 -18.12 -21.28
N VAL A 72 -1.12 -17.24 -21.36
CA VAL A 72 0.13 -17.33 -20.60
C VAL A 72 0.35 -15.97 -19.93
N ALA A 73 -0.28 -15.79 -18.77
CA ALA A 73 -0.25 -14.53 -18.02
C ALA A 73 1.12 -14.34 -17.34
N ILE A 74 2.12 -13.89 -18.09
CA ILE A 74 3.26 -13.21 -17.47
C ILE A 74 2.69 -11.92 -16.88
N LEU A 75 2.66 -11.84 -15.56
CA LEU A 75 2.21 -10.66 -14.83
C LEU A 75 3.17 -9.50 -15.15
N THR A 76 2.80 -8.64 -16.10
CA THR A 76 3.56 -7.41 -16.38
C THR A 76 2.87 -6.24 -15.71
N ALA A 77 3.56 -5.63 -14.76
CA ALA A 77 3.10 -4.42 -14.06
C ALA A 77 3.88 -3.18 -14.53
N ASP A 78 3.23 -2.03 -14.48
CA ASP A 78 3.93 -0.73 -14.60
C ASP A 78 4.39 -0.28 -13.21
N LEU A 79 5.66 0.09 -13.07
CA LEU A 79 6.18 0.71 -11.84
C LEU A 79 5.89 2.20 -11.89
N MET A 80 5.02 2.70 -11.03
CA MET A 80 4.75 4.14 -10.99
C MET A 80 5.56 4.83 -9.88
N LEU A 81 6.43 5.75 -10.28
CA LEU A 81 7.29 6.53 -9.40
C LEU A 81 6.80 7.98 -9.26
N PRO A 82 7.05 8.63 -8.10
CA PRO A 82 6.60 10.01 -7.91
C PRO A 82 7.39 10.98 -8.76
N GLU A 83 6.70 11.83 -9.52
CA GLU A 83 7.35 12.88 -10.32
C GLU A 83 8.25 13.78 -9.47
N TYR A 84 7.86 14.05 -8.22
CA TYR A 84 8.63 14.93 -7.33
C TYR A 84 9.99 14.33 -6.91
N LEU A 85 10.22 13.02 -7.10
CA LEU A 85 11.50 12.34 -6.82
C LEU A 85 12.39 12.22 -8.06
N LYS A 86 11.87 12.54 -9.25
CA LYS A 86 12.58 12.39 -10.52
C LYS A 86 13.89 13.20 -10.52
N GLY A 87 15.01 12.53 -10.76
CA GLY A 87 16.35 13.13 -10.76
C GLY A 87 16.87 13.64 -9.41
N LYS A 88 16.16 13.39 -8.29
CA LYS A 88 16.55 13.89 -6.95
C LYS A 88 17.19 12.84 -6.06
N LEU A 89 17.08 11.58 -6.45
CA LEU A 89 17.63 10.45 -5.72
C LEU A 89 18.78 9.81 -6.50
N SER A 90 19.82 9.42 -5.79
CA SER A 90 20.91 8.62 -6.35
C SER A 90 20.44 7.20 -6.61
N PHE A 91 21.21 6.46 -7.41
CA PHE A 91 20.92 5.07 -7.73
C PHE A 91 20.80 4.18 -6.48
N GLU A 92 21.66 4.38 -5.46
CA GLU A 92 21.59 3.65 -4.20
C GLU A 92 20.34 3.99 -3.38
N GLU A 93 19.93 5.26 -3.38
CA GLU A 93 18.70 5.69 -2.72
C GLU A 93 17.47 5.05 -3.42
N TRP A 94 17.48 4.98 -4.74
CA TRP A 94 16.47 4.26 -5.52
C TRP A 94 16.46 2.75 -5.24
N ARG A 95 17.62 2.13 -5.08
CA ARG A 95 17.75 0.70 -4.71
C ARG A 95 17.08 0.41 -3.38
N ILE A 96 17.28 1.27 -2.39
CA ILE A 96 16.63 1.16 -1.09
C ILE A 96 15.11 1.30 -1.27
N LEU A 97 14.63 2.35 -1.95
CA LEU A 97 13.20 2.61 -2.15
C LEU A 97 12.47 1.46 -2.86
N ILE A 98 13.02 0.99 -3.98
CA ILE A 98 12.45 -0.11 -4.75
C ILE A 98 12.52 -1.41 -3.95
N GLY A 99 13.60 -1.64 -3.20
CA GLY A 99 13.75 -2.79 -2.31
C GLY A 99 12.67 -2.83 -1.21
N MET A 100 12.39 -1.69 -0.59
CA MET A 100 11.30 -1.54 0.38
C MET A 100 9.96 -1.92 -0.25
N HIS A 101 9.67 -1.35 -1.43
CA HIS A 101 8.43 -1.59 -2.14
C HIS A 101 8.23 -3.06 -2.51
N LEU A 102 9.27 -3.74 -3.04
CA LEU A 102 9.19 -5.15 -3.40
C LEU A 102 9.02 -6.07 -2.18
N LEU A 103 9.65 -5.77 -1.05
CA LEU A 103 9.46 -6.53 0.19
C LEU A 103 8.04 -6.40 0.74
N LYS A 104 7.45 -5.20 0.67
CA LYS A 104 6.05 -4.97 1.05
C LYS A 104 5.11 -5.77 0.16
N LEU A 105 5.33 -5.75 -1.16
CA LEU A 105 4.54 -6.54 -2.11
C LEU A 105 4.61 -8.03 -1.82
N ARG A 106 5.81 -8.55 -1.56
CA ARG A 106 5.98 -9.94 -1.13
C ARG A 106 5.24 -10.24 0.18
N GLY A 107 5.27 -9.30 1.12
CA GLY A 107 4.50 -9.36 2.36
C GLY A 107 2.99 -9.49 2.11
N HIS A 108 2.45 -8.71 1.16
CA HIS A 108 1.05 -8.83 0.72
C HIS A 108 0.78 -10.20 0.07
N GLU A 109 1.67 -10.69 -0.79
CA GLU A 109 1.54 -11.98 -1.48
C GLU A 109 1.70 -13.20 -0.56
N SER A 110 2.41 -13.06 0.57
CA SER A 110 2.65 -14.15 1.54
C SER A 110 1.37 -14.66 2.22
N GLY A 111 0.24 -14.01 2.00
CA GLY A 111 -1.03 -14.34 2.61
C GLY A 111 -1.19 -13.84 4.04
N ALA A 112 -0.17 -13.19 4.64
CA ALA A 112 -0.27 -12.56 5.95
C ALA A 112 -1.41 -11.52 5.98
N VAL A 113 -1.50 -10.71 4.92
CA VAL A 113 -2.59 -9.72 4.76
C VAL A 113 -3.93 -10.42 4.51
N ASN A 114 -3.96 -11.48 3.69
CA ASN A 114 -5.19 -12.25 3.46
C ASN A 114 -5.71 -12.92 4.74
N ARG A 115 -4.82 -13.39 5.61
CA ARG A 115 -5.18 -13.96 6.91
C ARG A 115 -5.81 -12.90 7.81
N ILE A 116 -5.20 -11.71 7.90
CA ILE A 116 -5.75 -10.58 8.66
C ILE A 116 -7.12 -10.18 8.10
N MET A 117 -7.26 -10.12 6.77
CA MET A 117 -8.54 -9.83 6.11
C MET A 117 -9.61 -10.92 6.37
N GLY A 118 -9.20 -12.19 6.39
CA GLY A 118 -10.08 -13.30 6.78
C GLY A 118 -10.53 -13.20 8.24
N GLU A 119 -9.63 -12.87 9.16
CA GLU A 119 -9.96 -12.66 10.57
C GLU A 119 -10.92 -11.47 10.77
N ILE A 120 -10.74 -10.37 10.02
CA ILE A 120 -11.68 -9.24 9.97
C ILE A 120 -13.05 -9.68 9.45
N PHE A 121 -13.09 -10.44 8.36
CA PHE A 121 -14.33 -10.95 7.79
C PHE A 121 -15.06 -11.83 8.82
N LEU A 122 -14.34 -12.71 9.52
CA LEU A 122 -14.91 -13.54 10.59
C LEU A 122 -15.47 -12.70 11.75
N ILE A 123 -14.79 -11.63 12.17
CA ILE A 123 -15.32 -10.75 13.23
C ILE A 123 -16.60 -10.07 12.77
N ILE A 124 -16.62 -9.51 11.57
CA ILE A 124 -17.78 -8.78 11.05
C ILE A 124 -18.95 -9.73 10.80
N PHE A 125 -18.76 -10.78 10.01
CA PHE A 125 -19.85 -11.68 9.63
C PHE A 125 -20.22 -12.68 10.75
N GLY A 126 -19.25 -13.11 11.55
CA GLY A 126 -19.49 -14.01 12.67
C GLY A 126 -20.24 -13.35 13.83
N SER A 127 -20.07 -12.04 14.03
CA SER A 127 -20.88 -11.28 15.00
C SER A 127 -22.25 -10.89 14.42
N TRP A 128 -22.35 -10.68 13.11
CA TRP A 128 -23.57 -10.18 12.48
C TRP A 128 -24.66 -11.23 12.29
N ILE A 129 -24.30 -12.45 11.87
CA ILE A 129 -25.27 -13.53 11.59
C ILE A 129 -26.15 -13.87 12.81
N PRO A 130 -25.59 -14.09 14.03
CA PRO A 130 -26.42 -14.39 15.21
C PRO A 130 -27.36 -13.25 15.58
N ILE A 131 -26.94 -12.00 15.36
CA ILE A 131 -27.72 -10.82 15.70
C ILE A 131 -28.89 -10.64 14.72
N LEU A 132 -28.70 -10.93 13.43
CA LEU A 132 -29.79 -10.99 12.45
C LEU A 132 -30.84 -12.04 12.83
N VAL A 133 -30.39 -13.20 13.31
CA VAL A 133 -31.31 -14.25 13.77
C VAL A 133 -32.05 -13.81 15.04
N LEU A 134 -31.36 -13.27 16.04
CA LEU A 134 -32.01 -12.81 17.29
C LEU A 134 -32.97 -11.64 17.06
N SER A 135 -32.57 -10.67 16.25
CA SER A 135 -33.40 -9.50 15.92
C SER A 135 -34.66 -9.91 15.18
N HIS A 136 -34.56 -10.82 14.22
CA HIS A 136 -35.73 -11.28 13.47
C HIS A 136 -36.69 -12.13 14.32
N VAL A 137 -36.17 -12.99 15.21
CA VAL A 137 -36.96 -13.95 15.98
C VAL A 137 -37.59 -13.32 17.24
N PHE A 138 -36.89 -12.40 17.92
CA PHE A 138 -37.28 -11.94 19.26
C PHE A 138 -37.63 -10.45 19.36
N LEU A 139 -37.22 -9.62 18.39
CA LEU A 139 -37.37 -8.17 18.48
C LEU A 139 -38.26 -7.69 17.33
N GLY A 140 -39.27 -6.87 17.66
CA GLY A 140 -40.11 -6.24 16.63
C GLY A 140 -39.25 -5.45 15.63
N ARG A 141 -39.73 -5.33 14.37
CA ARG A 141 -38.97 -4.82 13.20
C ARG A 141 -38.16 -3.55 13.47
N SER A 142 -38.72 -2.59 14.20
CA SER A 142 -38.09 -1.30 14.49
C SER A 142 -36.93 -1.40 15.50
N ILE A 143 -37.07 -2.21 16.54
CA ILE A 143 -36.03 -2.40 17.58
C ILE A 143 -34.94 -3.31 17.04
N GLY A 144 -35.31 -4.34 16.27
CA GLY A 144 -34.36 -5.21 15.56
C GLY A 144 -33.39 -4.41 14.68
N GLN A 145 -33.92 -3.49 13.85
CA GLN A 145 -33.12 -2.64 12.95
C GLN A 145 -32.13 -1.71 13.69
N ILE A 146 -32.54 -1.12 14.82
CA ILE A 146 -31.66 -0.26 15.62
C ILE A 146 -30.52 -1.08 16.25
N LEU A 147 -30.83 -2.30 16.71
CA LEU A 147 -29.85 -3.21 17.28
C LEU A 147 -28.84 -3.69 16.21
N GLU A 148 -29.34 -4.06 15.03
CA GLU A 148 -28.53 -4.46 13.88
C GLU A 148 -27.56 -3.35 13.46
N PHE A 149 -28.03 -2.11 13.35
CA PHE A 149 -27.18 -0.97 12.97
C PHE A 149 -26.10 -0.69 14.02
N SER A 150 -26.47 -0.69 15.30
CA SER A 150 -25.54 -0.41 16.40
C SER A 150 -24.45 -1.48 16.53
N THR A 151 -24.85 -2.74 16.37
CA THR A 151 -23.94 -3.89 16.48
C THR A 151 -23.03 -4.03 15.27
N LEU A 152 -23.53 -3.84 14.04
CA LEU A 152 -22.70 -3.72 12.84
C LEU A 152 -21.69 -2.57 12.95
N GLY A 153 -22.14 -1.42 13.44
CA GLY A 153 -21.29 -0.25 13.63
C GLY A 153 -20.15 -0.54 14.61
N LEU A 154 -20.46 -1.10 15.78
CA LEU A 154 -19.47 -1.45 16.80
C LEU A 154 -18.54 -2.59 16.36
N ALA A 155 -19.08 -3.63 15.72
CA ALA A 155 -18.28 -4.74 15.19
C ALA A 155 -17.37 -4.27 14.06
N GLY A 156 -17.89 -3.43 13.16
CA GLY A 156 -17.13 -2.80 12.08
C GLY A 156 -16.00 -1.93 12.62
N LEU A 157 -16.28 -1.02 13.55
CA LEU A 157 -15.26 -0.18 14.18
C LEU A 157 -14.20 -1.02 14.91
N SER A 158 -14.63 -2.06 15.63
CA SER A 158 -13.72 -2.96 16.35
C SER A 158 -12.82 -3.73 15.39
N ALA A 159 -13.40 -4.24 14.29
CA ALA A 159 -12.66 -4.91 13.24
C ALA A 159 -11.67 -3.96 12.57
N LEU A 160 -12.05 -2.70 12.31
CA LEU A 160 -11.16 -1.70 11.74
C LEU A 160 -9.98 -1.38 12.68
N PHE A 161 -10.25 -1.19 13.97
CA PHE A 161 -9.20 -0.96 14.96
C PHE A 161 -8.24 -2.15 15.09
N TRP A 162 -8.79 -3.36 15.10
CA TRP A 162 -8.00 -4.59 15.21
C TRP A 162 -7.12 -4.82 13.99
N ALA A 163 -7.68 -4.59 12.79
CA ALA A 163 -6.96 -4.61 11.54
C ALA A 163 -5.76 -3.64 11.55
N ARG A 164 -5.96 -2.39 12.00
CA ARG A 164 -4.88 -1.41 12.13
C ARG A 164 -3.77 -1.92 13.05
N ARG A 165 -4.14 -2.51 14.19
CA ARG A 165 -3.19 -3.06 15.17
C ARG A 165 -2.35 -4.21 14.59
N LYS A 166 -2.87 -4.96 13.62
CA LYS A 166 -2.17 -6.06 12.95
C LYS A 166 -1.36 -5.62 11.72
N MET A 167 -1.88 -4.67 10.94
CA MET A 167 -1.26 -4.21 9.71
C MET A 167 -0.05 -3.29 9.96
N ARG A 168 -0.15 -2.33 10.89
CA ARG A 168 0.93 -1.37 11.14
C ARG A 168 2.26 -2.00 11.56
N PRO A 169 2.30 -3.04 12.42
CA PRO A 169 3.55 -3.73 12.74
C PRO A 169 4.23 -4.41 11.55
N LEU A 170 3.47 -4.86 10.53
CA LEU A 170 4.04 -5.47 9.34
C LEU A 170 4.88 -4.46 8.55
N GLU A 171 4.39 -3.23 8.43
CA GLU A 171 5.12 -2.14 7.78
C GLU A 171 6.49 -1.88 8.43
N PHE A 172 6.53 -1.85 9.77
CA PHE A 172 7.78 -1.69 10.51
C PHE A 172 8.71 -2.92 10.38
N GLN A 173 8.14 -4.13 10.26
CA GLN A 173 8.93 -5.33 10.01
C GLN A 173 9.57 -5.31 8.61
N PHE A 174 8.87 -4.79 7.60
CA PHE A 174 9.45 -4.63 6.26
C PHE A 174 10.58 -3.59 6.27
N ASP A 175 10.39 -2.47 6.96
CA ASP A 175 11.45 -1.45 7.12
C ASP A 175 12.68 -2.03 7.82
N ARG A 176 12.49 -2.87 8.85
CA ARG A 176 13.60 -3.54 9.54
C ARG A 176 14.32 -4.54 8.63
N GLN A 177 13.60 -5.32 7.81
CA GLN A 177 14.22 -6.25 6.86
C GLN A 177 15.08 -5.52 5.81
N VAL A 178 14.61 -4.36 5.35
CA VAL A 178 15.38 -3.50 4.44
C VAL A 178 16.59 -2.94 5.17
N ALA A 179 16.43 -2.47 6.41
CA ALA A 179 17.52 -1.96 7.24
C ALA A 179 18.61 -3.00 7.51
N VAL A 180 18.25 -4.29 7.67
CA VAL A 180 19.23 -5.39 7.77
C VAL A 180 20.03 -5.54 6.47
N LYS A 181 19.40 -5.34 5.30
CA LYS A 181 20.06 -5.51 3.99
C LYS A 181 20.90 -4.31 3.57
N PHE A 182 20.41 -3.10 3.83
CA PHE A 182 20.99 -1.84 3.32
C PHE A 182 21.59 -0.96 4.43
N GLY A 183 21.46 -1.34 5.69
CA GLY A 183 21.90 -0.54 6.84
C GLY A 183 20.83 0.46 7.30
N THR A 184 20.54 0.43 8.61
CA THR A 184 19.51 1.27 9.25
C THR A 184 19.66 2.76 8.96
N GLU A 185 20.90 3.27 9.03
CA GLU A 185 21.17 4.70 8.83
C GLU A 185 20.92 5.14 7.38
N GLN A 186 21.20 4.28 6.41
CA GLN A 186 20.98 4.58 4.99
C GLN A 186 19.48 4.61 4.68
N VAL A 187 18.74 3.61 5.18
CA VAL A 187 17.27 3.57 5.06
C VAL A 187 16.63 4.79 5.72
N ARG A 188 17.10 5.17 6.92
CA ARG A 188 16.61 6.35 7.64
C ARG A 188 16.80 7.63 6.82
N ARG A 189 18.00 7.86 6.29
CA ARG A 189 18.31 9.05 5.47
C ARG A 189 17.46 9.13 4.21
N VAL A 190 17.26 7.99 3.53
CA VAL A 190 16.37 7.92 2.36
C VAL A 190 14.95 8.31 2.73
N LEU A 191 14.41 7.78 3.85
CA LEU A 191 13.07 8.12 4.31
C LEU A 191 12.94 9.59 4.71
N GLU A 192 13.94 10.16 5.39
CA GLU A 192 13.99 11.60 5.75
C GLU A 192 14.03 12.47 4.50
N LYS A 193 14.84 12.10 3.50
CA LYS A 193 14.95 12.81 2.23
C LYS A 193 13.64 12.77 1.46
N VAL A 194 12.98 11.61 1.36
CA VAL A 194 11.67 11.48 0.72
C VAL A 194 10.61 12.29 1.46
N GLN A 195 10.59 12.24 2.80
CA GLN A 195 9.68 13.04 3.61
C GLN A 195 9.84 14.54 3.35
N GLY A 196 11.08 15.05 3.32
CA GLY A 196 11.37 16.46 3.06
C GLY A 196 11.05 16.91 1.63
N MET A 197 10.92 15.98 0.67
CA MET A 197 10.60 16.29 -0.73
C MET A 197 9.11 16.18 -1.06
N GLN A 198 8.28 15.75 -0.12
CA GLN A 198 6.84 15.60 -0.38
C GLN A 198 6.18 16.96 -0.58
N PRO A 199 5.37 17.12 -1.64
CA PRO A 199 4.62 18.34 -1.84
C PRO A 199 3.56 18.50 -0.75
N GLU A 200 3.46 19.70 -0.17
CA GLU A 200 2.38 20.06 0.75
C GLU A 200 1.06 20.19 -0.04
N LEU A 201 0.31 19.09 -0.13
CA LEU A 201 -1.00 19.06 -0.76
C LEU A 201 -2.11 19.04 0.30
N PRO A 202 -3.25 19.70 0.05
CA PRO A 202 -4.38 19.67 0.97
C PRO A 202 -4.88 18.23 1.12
N LYS A 203 -4.89 17.74 2.37
CA LYS A 203 -5.31 16.37 2.67
C LYS A 203 -6.82 16.20 2.50
N SER A 204 -7.22 15.30 1.61
CA SER A 204 -8.59 14.84 1.44
C SER A 204 -9.04 13.91 2.58
N MET A 205 -10.35 13.62 2.66
CA MET A 205 -10.88 12.65 3.63
C MET A 205 -10.30 11.24 3.40
N THR A 206 -10.09 10.85 2.15
CA THR A 206 -9.47 9.57 1.80
C THR A 206 -8.01 9.50 2.25
N ASP A 207 -7.28 10.62 2.23
CA ASP A 207 -5.90 10.68 2.74
C ASP A 207 -5.88 10.48 4.25
N ARG A 208 -6.80 11.10 4.97
CA ARG A 208 -6.92 10.92 6.44
C ARG A 208 -7.26 9.48 6.82
N ILE A 209 -8.09 8.82 6.01
CA ILE A 209 -8.37 7.39 6.19
C ILE A 209 -7.11 6.58 5.89
N SER A 210 -6.41 6.84 4.79
CA SER A 210 -5.15 6.16 4.44
C SER A 210 -4.08 6.32 5.53
N ASP A 211 -3.89 7.53 6.05
CA ASP A 211 -2.99 7.88 7.17
C ASP A 211 -3.38 7.15 8.48
N TYR A 212 -4.66 6.80 8.64
CA TYR A 212 -5.08 5.97 9.76
C TYR A 212 -4.56 4.52 9.63
N TRP A 213 -4.41 4.00 8.42
CA TRP A 213 -4.01 2.61 8.20
C TRP A 213 -2.51 2.44 8.05
N ASN A 214 -1.86 3.40 7.40
CA ASN A 214 -0.45 3.35 7.07
C ASN A 214 0.37 4.20 8.06
N PRO A 215 1.51 3.69 8.57
CA PRO A 215 2.37 4.49 9.41
C PRO A 215 3.01 5.63 8.60
N SER A 216 3.06 6.81 9.20
CA SER A 216 3.73 7.97 8.59
C SER A 216 5.23 7.77 8.48
N TYR A 217 5.89 8.53 7.60
CA TYR A 217 7.35 8.56 7.51
C TYR A 217 8.01 8.85 8.85
N ALA A 218 7.49 9.81 9.60
CA ALA A 218 7.99 10.17 10.93
C ALA A 218 7.96 8.96 11.89
N GLU A 219 6.84 8.24 11.94
CA GLU A 219 6.71 7.05 12.80
C GLU A 219 7.64 5.91 12.36
N ARG A 220 7.85 5.73 11.05
CA ARG A 220 8.77 4.72 10.50
C ARG A 220 10.23 5.05 10.83
N ILE A 221 10.62 6.31 10.65
CA ILE A 221 11.93 6.84 11.02
C ILE A 221 12.18 6.68 12.53
N GLU A 222 11.20 7.03 13.36
CA GLU A 222 11.28 6.85 14.80
C GLU A 222 11.45 5.38 15.18
N LYS A 223 10.67 4.48 14.57
CA LYS A 223 10.78 3.06 14.84
C LYS A 223 12.13 2.48 14.45
N LEU A 224 12.73 2.93 13.35
CA LEU A 224 14.08 2.55 12.95
C LEU A 224 15.16 3.03 13.93
N LYS A 225 14.96 4.16 14.63
CA LYS A 225 15.89 4.62 15.69
C LYS A 225 15.85 3.74 16.94
N THR A 226 14.67 3.19 17.25
CA THR A 226 14.45 2.35 18.44
C THR A 226 14.64 0.85 18.19
N SER A 227 15.00 0.46 16.96
CA SER A 227 15.04 -0.93 16.49
C SER A 227 16.41 -1.56 16.55
#